data_AF-A0A2N5KU66-F1
#
_entry.id   AF-A0A2N5KU66-F1
#
_cell.length_a   1.000
_cell.length_b   1.000
_cell.length_c   1.000
_cell.angle_alpha   90.00
_cell.angle_beta   90.00
_cell.angle_gamma   90.00
#
_symmetry.space_group_name_H-M   'P 1'
#
loop_
_entity.id
_entity.type
_entity.pdbx_description
1 polymer ?
#
loop_
_entity_poly.entity_id
_entity_poly.type
_entity_poly.pdbx_seq_one_letter_code
_entity_poly.pdbx_strand_id
1 'polypeptide(L)' 'MHAFKNVGTSPSRVLVVYSPGGFEKFFFEAGEPAPEGSSPPEGEPDVGRIVEIGQKYGLEIPPPPG' A
#
# COMPACT_ATOMS: atom_id res chain seq x y z
N MET A 1 -1.52 3.14 15.15
CA MET A 1 -0.97 3.74 13.93
C MET A 1 0.44 3.20 13.70
N HIS A 2 0.78 2.81 12.47
CA HIS A 2 2.12 2.34 12.12
C HIS A 2 2.46 2.76 10.68
N ALA A 3 3.74 2.99 10.40
CA ALA A 3 4.28 3.28 9.08
C ALA A 3 5.72 2.78 8.99
N PHE A 4 6.18 2.46 7.79
CA PHE A 4 7.54 1.97 7.53
C PHE A 4 8.18 2.85 6.46
N LYS A 5 9.47 3.15 6.63
CA LYS A 5 10.27 3.90 5.67
C LYS A 5 11.60 3.19 5.44
N ASN A 6 11.97 2.98 4.19
CA ASN A 6 13.34 2.63 3.84
C ASN A 6 14.21 3.89 4.00
N VAL A 7 15.12 3.87 4.98
CA VAL A 7 16.06 4.99 5.24
C VAL A 7 17.42 4.79 4.56
N GLY A 8 17.63 3.64 3.90
CA GLY A 8 18.85 3.35 3.14
C GLY A 8 18.77 3.85 1.69
N THR A 9 19.88 3.67 0.95
CA THR A 9 20.03 4.08 -0.46
C THR A 9 19.78 2.95 -1.46
N SER A 10 19.48 1.73 -0.98
CA SER A 10 19.21 0.56 -1.81
C SER A 10 17.83 -0.05 -1.50
N PRO A 11 17.24 -0.83 -2.45
CA PRO A 11 15.99 -1.54 -2.19
C PRO A 11 16.07 -2.45 -0.97
N SER A 12 15.06 -2.34 -0.09
CA SER A 12 14.91 -3.17 1.12
C SER A 12 13.80 -4.21 0.95
N ARG A 13 13.82 -5.24 1.80
CA ARG A 13 12.76 -6.25 1.89
C ARG A 13 12.01 -6.11 3.21
N VAL A 14 10.68 -6.13 3.15
CA VAL A 14 9.78 -6.08 4.30
C VAL A 14 8.75 -7.20 4.16
N LEU A 15 8.46 -7.89 5.26
CA LEU A 15 7.35 -8.82 5.38
C LEU A 15 6.29 -8.21 6.31
N VAL A 16 5.07 -8.03 5.82
CA VAL A 16 3.91 -7.62 6.61
C VAL A 16 2.96 -8.80 6.73
N VAL A 17 2.49 -9.09 7.94
CA VAL A 17 1.58 -10.20 8.22
C VAL A 17 0.26 -9.64 8.75
N TYR A 18 -0.85 -10.07 8.14
CA TYR A 18 -2.20 -9.76 8.58
C TYR A 18 -2.85 -11.03 9.14
N SER A 19 -3.44 -10.93 10.33
CA SER A 19 -4.18 -12.04 10.96
C SER A 19 -5.34 -11.50 11.82
N PRO A 20 -6.55 -12.07 11.74
CA PRO A 20 -6.97 -13.06 10.74
C PRO A 20 -6.91 -12.51 9.30
N GLY A 21 -6.96 -13.39 8.30
CA GLY A 21 -6.95 -12.99 6.89
C GLY A 21 -8.20 -12.20 6.46
N GLY A 22 -8.21 -11.69 5.23
CA GLY A 22 -9.29 -10.91 4.63
C GLY A 22 -8.88 -9.51 4.20
N PHE A 23 -7.77 -9.01 4.76
CA PHE A 23 -7.25 -7.67 4.45
C PHE A 23 -6.66 -7.56 3.04
N GLU A 24 -6.24 -8.69 2.45
CA GLU A 24 -5.68 -8.74 1.10
C GLU A 24 -6.59 -8.15 0.01
N LYS A 25 -7.90 -8.14 0.25
CA LYS A 25 -8.90 -7.55 -0.65
C LYS A 25 -8.70 -6.05 -0.87
N PHE A 26 -8.16 -5.34 0.12
CA PHE A 26 -7.77 -3.94 -0.03
C PHE A 26 -6.74 -3.79 -1.15
N PHE A 27 -5.69 -4.61 -1.16
CA PHE A 27 -4.64 -4.53 -2.19
C PHE A 27 -5.16 -4.88 -3.59
N PHE A 28 -6.10 -5.83 -3.69
CA PHE A 28 -6.72 -6.18 -4.96
C PHE A 28 -7.60 -5.07 -5.54
N GLU A 29 -8.29 -4.29 -4.71
CA GLU A 29 -9.15 -3.18 -5.17
C GLU A 29 -8.37 -1.87 -5.39
N ALA A 30 -7.40 -1.59 -4.50
CA ALA A 30 -6.61 -0.35 -4.54
C ALA A 30 -5.50 -0.39 -5.60
N GLY A 31 -4.96 -1.57 -5.90
CA GLY A 31 -3.91 -1.77 -6.89
C GLY A 31 -4.43 -2.33 -8.22
N GLU A 32 -3.47 -2.76 -9.04
CA GLU A 32 -3.72 -3.48 -10.28
C GLU A 32 -2.82 -4.73 -10.33
N PRO A 33 -3.20 -5.77 -11.09
CA PRO A 33 -2.36 -6.96 -11.25
C PRO A 33 -1.00 -6.59 -11.84
N ALA A 34 0.07 -6.91 -11.11
CA ALA A 34 1.44 -6.71 -11.56
C ALA A 34 1.95 -7.97 -12.30
N PRO A 35 2.40 -7.86 -13.56
CA PRO A 35 3.11 -8.94 -14.23
C PRO A 35 4.37 -9.37 -13.47
N GLU A 36 4.75 -10.63 -13.61
CA GLU A 36 5.95 -11.13 -12.94
C GLU A 36 7.21 -10.39 -13.41
N GLY A 37 7.98 -9.87 -12.46
CA GLY A 37 9.22 -9.12 -12.74
C GLY A 37 9.02 -7.70 -13.26
N SER A 38 7.80 -7.18 -13.34
CA SER A 38 7.57 -5.79 -13.78
C SER A 38 7.91 -4.78 -12.69
N SER A 39 8.40 -3.62 -13.09
CA SER A 39 8.41 -2.43 -12.23
C SER A 39 6.99 -1.84 -12.12
N PRO A 40 6.66 -1.11 -11.03
CA PRO A 40 5.44 -0.32 -10.96
C PRO A 40 5.35 0.68 -12.13
N PRO A 41 4.13 1.08 -12.54
CA PRO A 41 3.95 2.10 -13.56
C PRO A 41 4.59 3.44 -13.14
N GLU A 42 5.02 4.22 -14.14
CA GLU A 42 5.51 5.58 -13.90
C GLU A 42 4.38 6.53 -13.49
N GLY A 43 4.69 7.47 -12.60
CA GLY A 43 3.75 8.49 -12.13
C GLY A 43 3.39 8.36 -10.65
N GLU A 44 2.67 9.36 -10.16
CA GLU A 44 2.13 9.32 -8.79
C GLU A 44 0.86 8.47 -8.75
N PRO A 45 0.67 7.64 -7.72
CA PRO A 45 -0.58 6.91 -7.53
C PRO A 45 -1.73 7.87 -7.23
N ASP A 46 -2.96 7.45 -7.51
CA ASP A 46 -4.15 8.16 -7.05
C ASP A 46 -4.34 7.95 -5.54
N VAL A 47 -3.72 8.83 -4.75
CA VAL A 47 -3.77 8.77 -3.29
C VAL A 47 -5.20 8.91 -2.78
N GLY A 48 -6.04 9.73 -3.43
CA GLY A 48 -7.43 9.92 -3.04
C GLY A 48 -8.22 8.63 -3.14
N ARG A 49 -8.13 7.94 -4.28
CA ARG A 49 -8.76 6.63 -4.50
C ARG A 49 -8.26 5.58 -3.49
N ILE A 50 -6.96 5.56 -3.19
CA ILE A 50 -6.40 4.61 -2.21
C ILE A 50 -6.99 4.86 -0.81
N VAL A 51 -7.12 6.12 -0.39
CA VAL A 51 -7.74 6.47 0.89
C VAL A 51 -9.22 6.06 0.94
N GLU A 52 -9.98 6.36 -0.11
CA GLU A 52 -11.41 5.99 -0.22
C GLU A 52 -11.60 4.47 -0.14
N ILE A 53 -10.81 3.70 -0.87
CA ILE A 53 -10.86 2.23 -0.81
C ILE A 53 -10.42 1.75 0.57
N GLY A 54 -9.37 2.36 1.14
CA GLY A 54 -8.88 2.02 2.47
C GLY A 54 -9.99 2.12 3.53
N GLN A 55 -10.79 3.17 3.49
CA GLN A 55 -11.93 3.35 4.40
C GLN A 55 -12.97 2.22 4.28
N LYS A 56 -13.25 1.70 3.08
CA LYS A 56 -14.16 0.55 2.89
C LYS A 56 -13.67 -0.70 3.61
N TYR A 57 -12.35 -0.86 3.76
CA TYR A 57 -11.72 -1.97 4.47
C TYR A 57 -11.34 -1.64 5.91
N GLY A 58 -11.82 -0.51 6.46
CA GLY A 58 -11.60 -0.11 7.84
C GLY A 58 -10.22 0.49 8.13
N LEU A 59 -9.47 0.91 7.10
CA LEU A 59 -8.24 1.68 7.28
C LEU A 59 -8.54 3.17 7.50
N GLU A 60 -7.79 3.77 8.41
CA GLU A 60 -7.64 5.22 8.51
C GLU A 60 -6.22 5.59 8.04
N ILE A 61 -6.14 6.29 6.91
CA ILE A 61 -4.87 6.74 6.31
C ILE A 61 -4.80 8.27 6.49
N PRO A 62 -4.09 8.77 7.51
CA PRO A 62 -3.93 10.21 7.68
C PRO A 62 -3.03 10.79 6.58
N PRO A 63 -3.10 12.11 6.32
CA PRO A 63 -2.12 12.77 5.48
C PRO A 63 -0.70 12.56 6.03
N PRO A 64 0.33 12.67 5.18
CA PRO A 64 1.71 12.62 5.64
C PRO A 64 1.94 13.62 6.78
N PRO A 65 2.73 13.27 7.81
CA PRO A 65 3.16 14.27 8.79
C PRO A 65 3.87 15.41 8.06
N GLY A 66 3.47 16.64 8.38
CA GLY A 66 4.11 17.86 7.87
C GLY A 66 5.53 18.07 8.39
#